data_AF-A0A975A955-F1
#
_entry.id   AF-A0A975A955-F1
#
_cell.length_a   1.000
_cell.length_b   1.000
_cell.length_c   1.000
_cell.angle_alpha   90.00
_cell.angle_beta   90.00
_cell.angle_gamma   90.00
#
_symmetry.space_group_name_H-M   'P 1'
#
loop_
_entity.id
_entity.type
_entity.pdbx_description
1 polymer ?
#
loop_
_entity_poly.entity_id
_entity_poly.type
_entity_poly.pdbx_seq_one_letter_code
_entity_poly.pdbx_strand_id
1 'polypeptide(L)'
;MIGHDFSAANFDAMIFPRCNTIHTLFMLKKLDIIFVDTNNRIVGIRKKLPPWVPFVRCGKAETTIELPPGTIEATRTGLGDILNLRSEVVPELAKQLREKKIITSVESMVSFKESKK
;
A
#
# COMPACT_ATOMS: atom_id res chain seq x y z
N MET A 1 -12.12 0.48 6.74
CA MET A 1 -11.99 0.76 8.19
C MET A 1 -13.37 0.74 8.82
N ILE A 2 -13.53 0.25 10.05
CA ILE A 2 -14.83 0.23 10.72
C ILE A 2 -15.24 1.69 10.97
N GLY A 3 -16.35 2.12 10.38
CA GLY A 3 -16.92 3.44 10.60
C GLY A 3 -16.20 4.62 9.92
N HIS A 4 -15.04 4.43 9.29
CA HIS A 4 -14.32 5.50 8.58
C HIS A 4 -14.36 5.35 7.07
N ASP A 5 -14.52 6.48 6.37
CA ASP A 5 -14.47 6.58 4.92
C ASP A 5 -13.13 7.17 4.46
N PHE A 6 -12.58 6.61 3.38
CA PHE A 6 -11.42 7.17 2.67
C PHE A 6 -11.78 8.45 1.90
N SER A 7 -13.06 8.71 1.62
CA SER A 7 -13.47 9.90 0.86
C SER A 7 -13.68 11.17 1.71
N ALA A 8 -13.91 11.02 3.01
CA ALA A 8 -14.36 12.13 3.89
C ALA A 8 -13.25 12.71 4.78
N ALA A 9 -12.14 11.99 4.95
CA ALA A 9 -10.98 12.43 5.72
C ALA A 9 -9.74 12.28 4.84
N ASN A 10 -8.74 13.15 5.01
CA ASN A 10 -7.41 13.08 4.40
C ASN A 10 -6.63 11.83 4.87
N PHE A 11 -7.17 10.64 4.62
CA PHE A 11 -6.66 9.38 5.11
C PHE A 11 -6.42 8.48 3.90
N ASP A 12 -5.15 8.31 3.53
CA ASP A 12 -4.78 7.63 2.29
C ASP A 12 -4.56 6.11 2.46
N ALA A 13 -4.15 5.69 3.66
CA ALA A 13 -3.78 4.30 3.96
C ALA A 13 -3.74 4.04 5.46
N MET A 14 -3.90 2.77 5.86
CA MET A 14 -3.59 2.30 7.21
C MET A 14 -2.48 1.26 7.18
N ILE A 15 -1.49 1.39 8.08
CA ILE A 15 -0.34 0.49 8.16
C ILE A 15 -0.40 -0.26 9.49
N PHE A 16 -0.34 -1.59 9.39
CA PHE A 16 -0.29 -2.51 10.53
C PHE A 16 1.11 -3.14 10.59
N PRO A 17 2.04 -2.57 11.37
CA PRO A 17 3.35 -3.16 11.56
C PRO A 17 3.24 -4.48 12.34
N ARG A 18 4.13 -5.43 12.04
CA ARG A 18 4.18 -6.77 12.68
C ARG A 18 2.86 -7.54 12.56
N CYS A 19 2.13 -7.32 11.47
CA CYS A 19 0.84 -7.92 11.21
C CYS A 19 0.88 -8.62 9.85
N ASN A 20 0.69 -9.94 9.87
CA ASN A 20 0.72 -10.78 8.67
C ASN A 20 -0.65 -11.42 8.35
N THR A 21 -1.66 -11.12 9.17
CA THR A 21 -3.01 -11.65 9.09
C THR A 21 -4.00 -10.58 9.50
N ILE A 22 -4.97 -10.31 8.64
CA ILE A 22 -6.08 -9.39 8.94
C ILE A 22 -7.42 -10.07 8.73
N HIS A 23 -8.48 -9.44 9.22
CA HIS A 23 -9.86 -9.78 8.89
C HIS A 23 -10.55 -8.52 8.36
N THR A 24 -11.61 -8.70 7.59
CA THR A 24 -12.49 -7.60 7.16
C THR A 24 -13.88 -7.70 7.78
N LEU A 25 -14.03 -8.44 8.88
CA LEU A 25 -15.24 -8.44 9.71
C LEU A 25 -15.59 -7.00 10.14
N PHE A 26 -16.89 -6.69 10.16
CA PHE A 26 -17.44 -5.38 10.51
C PHE A 26 -17.06 -4.21 9.58
N MET A 27 -16.42 -4.50 8.45
CA MET A 27 -16.17 -3.51 7.40
C MET A 27 -17.42 -3.33 6.53
N LEU A 28 -17.58 -2.15 5.95
CA LEU A 28 -18.68 -1.87 4.99
C LEU A 28 -18.19 -1.77 3.54
N LYS A 29 -16.89 -1.53 3.35
CA LYS A 29 -16.29 -1.22 2.05
C LYS A 29 -15.24 -2.26 1.67
N LYS A 30 -15.04 -2.44 0.36
CA LYS A 30 -13.94 -3.24 -0.16
C LYS A 30 -12.61 -2.54 0.11
N LEU A 31 -11.55 -3.31 0.24
CA LEU A 31 -10.19 -2.81 0.46
C LEU A 31 -9.19 -3.35 -0.56
N ASP A 32 -8.17 -2.58 -0.82
CA ASP A 32 -6.94 -3.06 -1.42
C ASP A 32 -5.94 -3.36 -0.29
N ILE A 33 -5.32 -4.54 -0.30
CA ILE A 33 -4.38 -4.98 0.73
C ILE A 33 -3.02 -5.27 0.10
N ILE A 34 -1.97 -4.74 0.71
CA ILE A 34 -0.58 -5.04 0.39
C ILE A 34 0.08 -5.65 1.63
N PHE A 35 0.79 -6.75 1.41
CA PHE A 35 1.64 -7.40 2.40
C PHE A 35 3.10 -7.18 2.01
N VAL A 36 3.90 -6.65 2.93
CA VAL A 36 5.35 -6.44 2.72
C VAL A 36 6.19 -7.21 3.74
N ASP A 37 7.38 -7.63 3.33
CA ASP A 37 8.37 -8.26 4.21
C ASP A 37 9.18 -7.23 5.02
N THR A 38 10.17 -7.70 5.78
CA THR A 38 11.07 -6.87 6.59
C THR A 38 11.94 -5.89 5.78
N ASN A 39 12.09 -6.12 4.48
CA ASN A 39 12.81 -5.24 3.56
C ASN A 39 11.86 -4.29 2.79
N ASN A 40 10.59 -4.20 3.23
CA ASN A 40 9.50 -3.50 2.57
C ASN A 40 9.23 -3.97 1.13
N ARG A 41 9.59 -5.20 0.78
CA ARG A 41 9.25 -5.79 -0.51
C ARG A 41 7.86 -6.37 -0.47
N ILE A 42 7.06 -6.11 -1.50
CA ILE A 42 5.71 -6.65 -1.61
C ILE A 42 5.76 -8.16 -1.85
N VAL A 43 5.25 -8.91 -0.87
CA VAL A 43 5.19 -10.38 -0.86
C VAL A 43 3.77 -10.92 -1.02
N GLY A 44 2.76 -10.06 -0.97
CA GLY A 44 1.37 -10.44 -1.18
C GLY A 44 0.47 -9.26 -1.52
N ILE A 45 -0.53 -9.50 -2.35
CA ILE A 45 -1.51 -8.50 -2.78
C ILE A 45 -2.92 -9.11 -2.72
N ARG A 46 -3.92 -8.35 -2.26
CA ARG A 46 -5.35 -8.64 -2.46
C ARG A 46 -6.05 -7.38 -2.96
N LYS A 47 -6.56 -7.41 -4.20
CA LYS A 47 -7.32 -6.30 -4.79
C LYS A 47 -8.80 -6.45 -4.46
N LYS A 48 -9.47 -5.34 -4.17
CA LYS A 48 -10.94 -5.27 -3.99
C LYS A 48 -11.47 -6.35 -3.03
N LEU A 49 -10.72 -6.64 -1.96
CA LEU A 49 -11.04 -7.62 -0.93
C LEU A 49 -12.40 -7.25 -0.31
N PRO A 50 -13.39 -8.16 -0.30
CA PRO A 50 -14.72 -7.85 0.23
C PRO A 50 -14.72 -7.72 1.75
N PRO A 51 -15.74 -7.06 2.32
CA PRO A 51 -16.05 -7.15 3.73
C PRO A 51 -16.35 -8.59 4.19
N TRP A 52 -16.33 -8.80 5.51
CA TRP A 52 -16.71 -10.05 6.17
C TRP A 52 -15.83 -11.26 5.86
N VAL A 53 -14.58 -11.04 5.45
CA VAL A 53 -13.59 -12.12 5.29
C VAL A 53 -12.91 -12.38 6.64
N PRO A 54 -13.02 -13.59 7.20
CA PRO A 54 -12.57 -13.86 8.56
C PRO A 54 -11.05 -13.91 8.69
N PHE A 55 -10.34 -14.37 7.65
CA PHE A 55 -8.87 -14.46 7.67
C PHE A 55 -8.29 -14.21 6.28
N VAL A 56 -7.38 -13.22 6.20
CA VAL A 56 -6.52 -12.99 5.05
C VAL A 56 -5.09 -12.93 5.55
N ARG A 57 -4.31 -13.94 5.20
CA ARG A 57 -2.95 -14.14 5.70
C ARG A 57 -1.93 -14.14 4.56
N CYS A 58 -0.75 -13.59 4.85
CA CYS A 58 0.45 -13.77 4.04
C CYS A 58 1.61 -14.13 4.98
N GLY A 59 2.04 -15.40 5.00
CA GLY A 59 3.04 -15.87 5.97
C GLY A 59 4.44 -15.24 5.82
N LYS A 60 4.74 -14.66 4.66
CA LYS A 60 6.01 -13.95 4.40
C LYS A 60 5.97 -12.47 4.80
N ALA A 61 4.80 -11.97 5.19
CA ALA A 61 4.61 -10.56 5.51
C ALA A 61 5.06 -10.26 6.93
N GLU A 62 5.72 -9.12 7.08
CA GLU A 62 5.95 -8.47 8.37
C GLU A 62 4.93 -7.34 8.59
N THR A 63 4.51 -6.66 7.53
CA THR A 63 3.59 -5.51 7.62
C THR A 63 2.44 -5.67 6.63
N THR A 64 1.24 -5.31 7.06
CA THR A 64 0.04 -5.23 6.22
C THR A 64 -0.36 -3.79 6.03
N ILE A 65 -0.71 -3.42 4.80
CA ILE A 65 -1.13 -2.07 4.41
C ILE A 65 -2.53 -2.17 3.82
N GLU A 66 -3.48 -1.43 4.39
CA GLU A 66 -4.83 -1.28 3.88
C GLU A 66 -4.97 0.02 3.10
N LEU A 67 -5.55 -0.07 1.91
CA LEU A 67 -5.71 1.02 0.96
C LEU A 67 -7.17 1.12 0.49
N PRO A 68 -7.58 2.30 -0.02
CA PRO A 68 -8.81 2.45 -0.78
C PRO A 68 -8.87 1.43 -1.92
N PRO A 69 -10.06 0.88 -2.24
CA PRO A 69 -10.19 -0.07 -3.31
C PRO A 69 -9.84 0.57 -4.66
N GLY A 70 -9.05 -0.12 -5.49
CA GLY A 70 -8.62 0.37 -6.79
C GLY A 70 -7.27 1.10 -6.79
N THR A 71 -6.71 1.40 -5.62
CA THR A 71 -5.37 2.01 -5.51
C THR A 71 -4.31 1.17 -6.19
N ILE A 72 -4.27 -0.14 -5.96
CA ILE A 72 -3.24 -1.03 -6.54
C ILE A 72 -3.31 -1.02 -8.07
N GLU A 73 -4.52 -0.96 -8.62
CA GLU A 73 -4.76 -0.90 -10.06
C GLU A 73 -4.30 0.45 -10.63
N ALA A 74 -4.65 1.55 -9.96
CA ALA A 74 -4.28 2.90 -10.38
C ALA A 74 -2.75 3.13 -10.34
N THR A 75 -2.07 2.61 -9.33
CA THR A 75 -0.61 2.77 -9.15
C THR A 75 0.22 1.70 -9.86
N ARG A 76 -0.44 0.68 -10.44
CA ARG A 76 0.21 -0.50 -11.04
C ARG A 76 1.14 -1.24 -10.09
N THR A 77 0.87 -1.17 -8.79
CA THR A 77 1.68 -1.83 -7.76
C THR A 77 1.59 -3.36 -7.88
N GLY A 78 2.75 -4.01 -7.87
CA GLY A 78 2.91 -5.44 -8.14
C GLY A 78 3.72 -6.19 -7.08
N LEU A 79 3.73 -7.52 -7.19
CA LEU A 79 4.59 -8.36 -6.36
C LEU A 79 6.07 -8.06 -6.66
N GLY A 80 6.88 -7.99 -5.61
CA GLY A 80 8.30 -7.72 -5.73
C GLY A 80 8.67 -6.23 -5.72
N ASP A 81 7.73 -5.30 -5.87
CA ASP A 81 8.00 -3.87 -5.71
C ASP A 81 8.48 -3.57 -4.28
N ILE A 82 9.22 -2.47 -4.13
CA ILE A 82 9.73 -2.00 -2.83
C ILE A 82 8.98 -0.74 -2.44
N LEU A 83 8.38 -0.74 -1.24
CA LEU A 83 7.70 0.42 -0.69
C LEU A 83 8.60 1.17 0.29
N ASN A 84 8.73 2.49 0.13
CA ASN A 84 9.40 3.31 1.13
C ASN A 84 8.37 3.85 2.14
N LEU A 85 8.21 3.15 3.27
CA LEU A 85 7.29 3.54 4.35
C LEU A 85 7.78 4.72 5.20
N ARG A 86 9.01 5.20 4.98
CA ARG A 86 9.61 6.34 5.70
C ARG A 86 9.65 7.62 4.86
N SER A 87 9.06 7.60 3.66
CA SER A 87 9.06 8.77 2.80
C SER A 87 8.16 9.84 3.42
N GLU A 88 8.75 10.96 3.83
CA GLU A 88 7.98 12.15 4.18
C GLU A 88 7.62 12.90 2.89
N VAL A 89 6.35 13.23 2.73
CA VAL A 89 5.94 14.12 1.65
C VAL A 89 6.29 15.54 2.08
N VAL A 90 7.31 16.12 1.47
CA VAL A 90 7.67 17.53 1.68
C VAL A 90 6.44 18.40 1.38
N PRO A 91 6.11 19.42 2.20
CA PRO A 91 4.87 20.20 2.03
C PRO A 91 4.66 20.77 0.63
N GLU A 92 5.75 21.16 -0.04
CA GLU A 92 5.72 21.64 -1.43
C GLU A 92 5.30 20.53 -2.42
N LEU A 93 5.81 19.30 -2.23
CA LEU A 93 5.41 18.15 -3.03
C LEU A 93 3.96 17.75 -2.76
N ALA A 94 3.49 17.83 -1.50
CA ALA A 94 2.09 17.58 -1.16
C ALA A 94 1.14 18.57 -1.85
N LYS A 95 1.53 19.85 -1.91
CA LYS A 95 0.79 20.89 -2.64
C LYS A 95 0.75 20.60 -4.14
N GLN A 96 1.88 20.22 -4.72
CA GLN A 96 2.01 19.89 -6.15
C GLN A 96 1.25 18.60 -6.54
N LEU A 97 1.18 17.61 -5.64
CA LEU A 97 0.36 16.39 -5.82
C LEU A 97 -1.14 16.70 -5.75
N ARG A 98 -1.57 17.56 -4.81
CA ARG A 98 -2.97 18.01 -4.70
C ARG A 98 -3.43 18.82 -5.90
N GLU A 99 -2.51 19.60 -6.49
CA GLU A 99 -2.73 20.37 -7.72
C GLU A 99 -2.60 19.50 -9.00
N LYS A 100 -2.44 18.17 -8.85
CA LYS A 100 -2.25 17.17 -9.93
C LYS A 100 -1.14 17.56 -10.93
N LYS A 101 -0.13 18.28 -10.48
CA LYS A 101 0.89 18.90 -11.34
C LYS A 101 2.24 18.18 -11.36
N ILE A 102 2.41 17.08 -10.61
CA ILE A 102 3.67 16.30 -10.61
C ILE A 102 3.49 14.82 -11.00
N ILE A 103 3.82 14.60 -12.28
CA ILE A 103 4.69 13.59 -12.91
C ILE A 103 4.25 12.12 -13.02
N THR A 104 3.94 11.79 -14.28
CA THR A 104 4.10 10.53 -15.01
C THR A 104 5.52 9.95 -14.87
N SER A 105 5.64 8.69 -14.42
CA SER A 105 6.82 7.82 -14.52
C SER A 105 8.14 8.39 -13.97
N VAL A 106 8.42 8.13 -12.69
CA VAL A 106 9.80 8.18 -12.20
C VAL A 106 10.50 6.92 -12.71
N GLU A 107 11.32 7.04 -13.76
CA GLU A 107 12.36 6.04 -14.00
C GLU A 107 13.24 6.00 -12.74
N SER A 108 13.36 4.81 -12.17
CA SER A 108 14.17 4.55 -11.00
C SER A 108 15.61 5.04 -11.23
N MET A 109 16.01 6.13 -10.56
CA MET A 109 17.40 6.60 -10.45
C MET A 109 18.25 5.74 -9.49
N VAL A 110 17.96 4.44 -9.37
CA VAL A 110 18.80 3.49 -8.66
C VAL A 110 19.46 2.60 -9.70
N SER A 111 20.72 2.88 -10.02
CA SER A 111 21.57 1.92 -10.72
C SER A 111 21.81 0.74 -9.77
N PHE A 112 21.03 -0.33 -9.93
CA PHE A 112 21.37 -1.62 -9.33
C PHE A 112 22.62 -2.12 -10.03
N LYS A 113 23.77 -2.00 -9.35
CA LYS A 113 25.01 -2.64 -9.77
C LYS A 113 24.80 -4.15 -9.57
N GLU A 114 24.66 -4.90 -10.65
CA GLU A 114 24.74 -6.36 -10.61
C GLU A 114 26.05 -6.78 -9.96
N SER A 115 25.96 -7.37 -8.78
CA SER A 115 27.08 -8.03 -8.13
C SER A 115 27.19 -9.43 -8.71
N LYS A 116 28.11 -9.62 -9.66
CA LYS A 116 28.54 -10.96 -10.09
C LYS A 116 29.02 -11.76 -8.88
N LYS A 117 28.45 -12.96 -8.69
CA LYS A 117 29.15 -14.12 -8.17
C LYS A 117 28.65 -15.36 -8.91
#